data_AF-A0ABD2ZUE3-F1
#
_entry.id   AF-A0ABD2ZUE3-F1
#
_cell.length_a   1.000
_cell.length_b   1.000
_cell.length_c   1.000
_cell.angle_alpha   90.00
_cell.angle_beta   90.00
_cell.angle_gamma   90.00
#
_symmetry.space_group_name_H-M   'P 1'
#
loop_
_entity.id
_entity.type
_entity.pdbx_description
1 polymer ?
#
loop_
_entity_poly.entity_id
_entity_poly.type
_entity_poly.pdbx_seq_one_letter_code
_entity_poly.pdbx_strand_id
1 'polypeptide(L)'
;MYGYRVKTRHASFDSPISLGSPTSRSSNGGSPRTDVGEIDTSAPFQSVKAAVSLFGEAGTSPRANKPVLTKKPKNAEERVLEKESALHLALKELDDSKGRLKSTETAKAQAFRELEKANRTLQELTNKLEIISESKQTAIEATEDAKQRAKDLEEQKSSRLPLGADAWRQDLDNEREQYKASAAELISAKQELTTLRQDIDVVLEAKLAAFQEAADAQHITQVNQDRVTQISKEITTLHEALGQVKLATLNAQEERNKKKEERQAHFQSHETAKEEVELKIKSLKEEFDPSENLEEKLEETTEAINLLQEQLNNVRDADMSSLQTATAELDDAKKKLQEIVEDENSQRSSVNFLKLELDNVKRDHSELQNKAFKAESMAESLQTELERYKTQLEAGDTQEHLKLQQLASETENDRQEAEAIEKKISILKQDAETASIAAQETEQRLNIALSEVEAAKAAERHAGEMIHNSSKSDDAHGTSSNSNRKIKLSVEDFESMSKKAEELQADADIKVATVAAQTETIRASENEMLKKLEASMREKEAIEAAIEDALKQAEMAEAAKQVVEGELRKWRQKEQKDAVEESPNS
;
A
#
# COMPACT_ATOMS: atom_id res chain seq x y z
N MET A 1 -16.76 19.99 -80.28
CA MET A 1 -15.98 21.16 -80.78
C MET A 1 -15.18 21.73 -79.61
N TYR A 2 -13.87 21.92 -79.82
CA TYR A 2 -12.89 22.70 -79.03
C TYR A 2 -12.87 22.50 -77.50
N GLY A 3 -11.89 21.79 -76.93
CA GLY A 3 -10.56 22.31 -76.50
C GLY A 3 -10.57 22.36 -74.96
N TYR A 4 -9.62 21.82 -74.19
CA TYR A 4 -8.21 22.18 -74.13
C TYR A 4 -7.35 21.13 -73.38
N ARG A 5 -6.10 21.04 -73.85
CA ARG A 5 -4.85 20.54 -73.21
C ARG A 5 -4.44 21.45 -72.01
N VAL A 6 -3.54 21.21 -71.06
CA VAL A 6 -2.59 20.13 -70.66
C VAL A 6 -1.89 20.60 -69.35
N LYS A 7 -1.60 19.64 -68.44
CA LYS A 7 -0.51 19.51 -67.43
C LYS A 7 -0.03 20.71 -66.59
N THR A 8 0.14 20.44 -65.29
CA THR A 8 1.47 20.28 -64.67
C THR A 8 1.44 19.33 -63.46
N ARG A 9 2.49 18.50 -63.37
CA ARG A 9 2.83 17.48 -62.34
C ARG A 9 3.38 18.17 -61.08
N HIS A 10 3.21 17.61 -59.88
CA HIS A 10 4.12 16.74 -59.10
C HIS A 10 3.56 16.79 -57.66
N ALA A 11 3.61 15.82 -56.73
CA ALA A 11 4.27 14.53 -56.53
C ALA A 11 3.48 13.87 -55.36
N SER A 12 3.04 12.61 -55.47
CA SER A 12 3.47 11.45 -54.65
C SER A 12 3.55 11.70 -53.12
N PHE A 13 2.91 10.95 -52.22
CA PHE A 13 2.76 9.50 -52.11
C PHE A 13 1.56 9.13 -51.20
N ASP A 14 0.98 7.97 -51.51
CA ASP A 14 0.09 7.07 -50.78
C ASP A 14 -0.33 7.36 -49.32
N SER A 15 -1.64 7.27 -49.10
CA SER A 15 -2.25 6.46 -48.03
C SER A 15 -3.66 6.04 -48.46
N PRO A 16 -3.97 4.75 -48.59
CA PRO A 16 -5.35 4.31 -48.73
C PRO A 16 -5.93 3.84 -47.39
N ILE A 17 -7.10 4.40 -47.10
CA ILE A 17 -8.33 3.66 -46.73
C ILE A 17 -8.31 2.93 -45.38
N SER A 18 -8.84 3.64 -44.39
CA SER A 18 -9.68 3.04 -43.34
C SER A 18 -11.14 3.11 -43.80
N LEU A 19 -11.84 1.98 -43.78
CA LEU A 19 -13.29 1.88 -43.95
C LEU A 19 -13.82 0.75 -43.05
N GLY A 20 -14.54 1.13 -42.00
CA GLY A 20 -15.85 0.56 -41.62
C GLY A 20 -15.93 -0.66 -40.71
N SER A 21 -16.09 -0.41 -39.39
CA SER A 21 -17.21 -0.81 -38.47
C SER A 21 -18.15 -1.99 -38.82
N PRO A 22 -18.76 -2.70 -37.83
CA PRO A 22 -19.52 -2.07 -36.72
C PRO A 22 -19.54 -2.76 -35.32
N THR A 23 -19.64 -1.90 -34.30
CA THR A 23 -20.62 -1.89 -33.18
C THR A 23 -20.81 -3.12 -32.26
N SER A 24 -20.48 -2.99 -30.97
CA SER A 24 -21.47 -3.05 -29.86
C SER A 24 -20.89 -2.76 -28.46
N ARG A 25 -21.45 -1.72 -27.85
CA ARG A 25 -21.75 -1.45 -26.42
C ARG A 25 -21.30 -2.44 -25.31
N SER A 26 -20.71 -1.81 -24.29
CA SER A 26 -21.11 -1.83 -22.86
C SER A 26 -20.70 -2.98 -21.94
N SER A 27 -19.92 -2.57 -20.93
CA SER A 27 -20.06 -2.81 -19.48
C SER A 27 -19.87 -4.21 -18.86
N ASN A 28 -18.94 -4.20 -17.90
CA ASN A 28 -18.95 -4.84 -16.58
C ASN A 28 -19.13 -6.36 -16.43
N GLY A 29 -18.13 -6.93 -15.74
CA GLY A 29 -18.34 -7.79 -14.58
C GLY A 29 -18.32 -9.29 -14.89
N GLY A 30 -17.34 -10.00 -14.33
CA GLY A 30 -17.37 -11.47 -14.32
C GLY A 30 -16.03 -12.11 -14.04
N SER A 31 -15.72 -12.26 -12.76
CA SER A 31 -14.81 -13.28 -12.25
C SER A 31 -15.35 -14.69 -12.59
N PRO A 32 -14.74 -15.80 -12.17
CA PRO A 32 -13.43 -16.35 -12.52
C PRO A 32 -13.56 -17.84 -12.97
N ARG A 33 -12.53 -18.43 -13.60
CA ARG A 33 -12.00 -19.78 -13.29
C ARG A 33 -11.06 -20.29 -14.37
N THR A 34 -10.06 -21.01 -13.86
CA THR A 34 -9.14 -21.95 -14.50
C THR A 34 -9.65 -22.60 -15.79
N ASP A 35 -8.94 -22.38 -16.89
CA ASP A 35 -8.79 -23.39 -17.92
C ASP A 35 -7.36 -23.33 -18.52
N VAL A 36 -6.89 -24.51 -18.88
CA VAL A 36 -5.50 -24.92 -19.06
C VAL A 36 -4.88 -24.29 -20.32
N GLY A 37 -3.85 -23.46 -20.16
CA GLY A 37 -3.09 -22.89 -21.28
C GLY A 37 -1.92 -23.79 -21.68
N GLU A 38 -2.02 -24.39 -22.87
CA GLU A 38 -1.03 -25.26 -23.49
C GLU A 38 0.38 -24.68 -23.53
N ILE A 39 1.36 -25.49 -23.10
CA ILE A 39 2.79 -25.19 -23.22
C ILE A 39 3.21 -25.48 -24.67
N ASP A 40 3.73 -24.47 -25.37
CA ASP A 40 4.49 -24.66 -26.62
C ASP A 40 5.75 -25.49 -26.33
N THR A 41 5.80 -26.71 -26.87
CA THR A 41 6.85 -27.73 -26.66
C THR A 41 7.81 -27.87 -27.85
N SER A 42 7.91 -26.87 -28.73
CA SER A 42 8.84 -26.93 -29.85
C SER A 42 10.28 -26.50 -29.46
N ALA A 43 11.12 -27.49 -29.17
CA ALA A 43 12.51 -27.33 -28.72
C ALA A 43 13.53 -27.06 -29.84
N PRO A 44 14.74 -26.58 -29.50
CA PRO A 44 15.98 -27.16 -29.98
C PRO A 44 16.62 -27.97 -28.86
N PHE A 45 16.44 -29.29 -28.90
CA PHE A 45 16.97 -30.24 -27.93
C PHE A 45 18.51 -30.20 -27.93
N GLN A 46 19.11 -29.74 -26.82
CA GLN A 46 20.49 -30.11 -26.50
C GLN A 46 20.47 -31.54 -25.93
N SER A 47 20.99 -32.46 -26.75
CA SER A 47 21.45 -33.83 -26.45
C SER A 47 21.08 -34.46 -25.09
N VAL A 48 20.32 -35.55 -25.16
CA VAL A 48 20.01 -36.50 -24.07
C VAL A 48 21.28 -37.07 -23.36
N LYS A 49 22.48 -36.82 -23.90
CA LYS A 49 23.75 -37.12 -23.25
C LYS A 49 23.98 -36.30 -21.96
N ALA A 50 23.34 -35.13 -21.79
CA ALA A 50 23.45 -34.33 -20.57
C ALA A 50 22.50 -34.80 -19.45
N ALA A 51 21.35 -35.37 -19.80
CA ALA A 51 20.33 -35.78 -18.83
C ALA A 51 20.65 -37.11 -18.12
N VAL A 52 21.51 -37.95 -18.71
CA VAL A 52 21.97 -39.21 -18.09
C VAL A 52 23.01 -38.97 -16.98
N SER A 53 23.53 -37.74 -16.81
CA SER A 53 24.40 -37.41 -15.68
C SER A 53 23.65 -37.01 -14.40
N LEU A 54 22.32 -36.81 -14.47
CA LEU A 54 21.53 -36.36 -13.32
C LEU A 54 20.92 -37.51 -12.50
N PHE A 55 20.75 -38.70 -13.09
CA PHE A 55 20.09 -39.82 -12.41
C PHE A 55 20.69 -41.17 -12.81
N GLY A 56 21.71 -41.58 -12.09
CA GLY A 56 22.14 -42.98 -12.03
C GLY A 56 23.65 -43.15 -12.17
N GLU A 57 24.36 -43.32 -11.05
CA GLU A 57 24.74 -44.68 -10.62
C GLU A 57 25.45 -44.61 -9.25
N ALA A 58 24.85 -45.26 -8.26
CA ALA A 58 25.46 -45.53 -6.98
C ALA A 58 26.48 -46.66 -7.14
N GLY A 59 27.72 -46.43 -6.72
CA GLY A 59 28.76 -47.46 -6.79
C GLY A 59 30.10 -47.07 -6.19
N THR A 60 30.24 -47.29 -4.88
CA THR A 60 31.49 -47.60 -4.14
C THR A 60 32.48 -46.47 -3.75
N SER A 61 32.70 -46.43 -2.42
CA SER A 61 33.91 -46.04 -1.67
C SER A 61 34.11 -44.57 -1.27
N PRO A 62 34.49 -44.30 0.01
CA PRO A 62 34.51 -42.96 0.59
C PRO A 62 35.88 -42.28 0.45
N ARG A 63 35.89 -40.94 0.56
CA ARG A 63 37.02 -40.03 0.86
C ARG A 63 37.39 -39.09 -0.30
N ALA A 64 36.83 -37.88 -0.27
CA ALA A 64 37.57 -36.64 -0.55
C ALA A 64 36.69 -35.43 -0.22
N ASN A 65 37.19 -34.59 0.70
CA ASN A 65 36.69 -33.25 0.96
C ASN A 65 36.78 -32.37 -0.30
N LYS A 66 35.71 -31.57 -0.56
CA LYS A 66 35.69 -30.17 -1.10
C LYS A 66 34.46 -29.92 -2.02
N PRO A 67 34.06 -28.65 -2.25
CA PRO A 67 33.60 -27.65 -1.29
C PRO A 67 32.18 -27.15 -1.63
N VAL A 68 31.51 -26.56 -0.66
CA VAL A 68 30.25 -25.83 -0.85
C VAL A 68 30.51 -24.62 -1.78
N LEU A 69 29.77 -24.51 -2.88
CA LEU A 69 29.76 -23.34 -3.77
C LEU A 69 28.99 -22.19 -3.11
N THR A 70 29.66 -21.46 -2.21
CA THR A 70 29.25 -20.12 -1.82
C THR A 70 29.49 -19.17 -3.02
N LYS A 71 28.46 -18.44 -3.44
CA LYS A 71 28.60 -17.36 -4.43
C LYS A 71 29.68 -16.40 -3.94
N LYS A 72 30.72 -16.16 -4.76
CA LYS A 72 31.80 -15.22 -4.42
C LYS A 72 31.23 -13.83 -4.12
N PRO A 73 31.72 -13.12 -3.09
CA PRO A 73 31.36 -11.73 -2.87
C PRO A 73 31.85 -10.89 -4.06
N LYS A 74 30.94 -10.14 -4.70
CA LYS A 74 31.26 -9.25 -5.82
C LYS A 74 32.35 -8.25 -5.43
N ASN A 75 33.29 -8.04 -6.34
CA ASN A 75 34.42 -7.15 -6.14
C ASN A 75 33.92 -5.69 -6.01
N ALA A 76 34.64 -4.81 -5.32
CA ALA A 76 34.22 -3.42 -5.14
C ALA A 76 34.04 -2.67 -6.47
N GLU A 77 34.93 -2.92 -7.44
CA GLU A 77 34.87 -2.36 -8.80
C GLU A 77 33.61 -2.81 -9.56
N GLU A 78 33.21 -4.07 -9.40
CA GLU A 78 32.00 -4.62 -10.02
C GLU A 78 30.74 -3.92 -9.48
N ARG A 79 30.71 -3.61 -8.17
CA ARG A 79 29.61 -2.85 -7.55
C ARG A 79 29.53 -1.40 -8.04
N VAL A 80 30.67 -0.75 -8.28
CA VAL A 80 30.72 0.59 -8.88
C VAL A 80 30.15 0.54 -10.31
N LEU A 81 30.63 -0.40 -11.12
CA LEU A 81 30.19 -0.56 -12.51
C LEU A 81 28.69 -0.87 -12.62
N GLU A 82 28.14 -1.73 -11.76
CA GLU A 82 26.70 -2.03 -11.71
C GLU A 82 25.88 -0.76 -11.42
N LYS A 83 26.32 0.08 -10.48
CA LYS A 83 25.63 1.33 -10.13
C LYS A 83 25.75 2.38 -11.24
N GLU A 84 26.90 2.49 -11.90
CA GLU A 84 27.09 3.37 -13.06
C GLU A 84 26.23 2.95 -14.25
N SER A 85 26.13 1.64 -14.51
CA SER A 85 25.25 1.11 -15.56
C SER A 85 23.78 1.38 -15.25
N ALA A 86 23.36 1.17 -13.99
CA ALA A 86 21.98 1.45 -13.57
C ALA A 86 21.64 2.95 -13.71
N LEU A 87 22.55 3.83 -13.31
CA LEU A 87 22.41 5.27 -13.49
C LEU A 87 22.26 5.66 -14.97
N HIS A 88 23.06 5.07 -15.86
CA HIS A 88 22.99 5.34 -17.28
C HIS A 88 21.64 4.93 -17.89
N LEU A 89 21.10 3.77 -17.48
CA LEU A 89 19.77 3.32 -17.90
C LEU A 89 18.66 4.28 -17.41
N ALA A 90 18.73 4.72 -16.15
CA ALA A 90 17.77 5.67 -15.59
C ALA A 90 17.82 7.03 -16.31
N LEU A 91 19.01 7.53 -16.66
CA LEU A 91 19.17 8.75 -17.46
C LEU A 91 18.54 8.63 -18.85
N LYS A 92 18.72 7.49 -19.51
CA LYS A 92 18.08 7.24 -20.81
C LYS A 92 16.56 7.20 -20.68
N GLU A 93 16.04 6.52 -19.67
CA GLU A 93 14.61 6.44 -19.40
C GLU A 93 14.00 7.82 -19.07
N LEU A 94 14.75 8.69 -18.38
CA LEU A 94 14.36 10.06 -18.11
C LEU A 94 14.21 10.85 -19.42
N ASP A 95 15.16 10.74 -20.34
CA ASP A 95 15.12 11.44 -21.62
C ASP A 95 13.96 10.95 -22.51
N ASP A 96 13.72 9.63 -22.56
CA ASP A 96 12.57 9.06 -23.26
C ASP A 96 11.24 9.55 -22.65
N SER A 97 11.16 9.64 -21.32
CA SER A 97 9.97 10.13 -20.60
C SER A 97 9.76 11.64 -20.80
N LYS A 98 10.83 12.44 -20.85
CA LYS A 98 10.77 13.86 -21.22
C LYS A 98 10.32 14.05 -22.67
N GLY A 99 10.76 13.18 -23.58
CA GLY A 99 10.30 13.18 -24.97
C GLY A 99 8.79 12.97 -25.08
N ARG A 100 8.27 11.96 -24.37
CA ARG A 100 6.81 11.71 -24.27
C ARG A 100 6.07 12.89 -23.64
N LEU A 101 6.58 13.45 -22.54
CA LEU A 101 5.97 14.61 -21.87
C LEU A 101 5.77 15.79 -22.83
N LYS A 102 6.81 16.16 -23.59
CA LYS A 102 6.74 17.24 -24.59
C LYS A 102 5.69 16.95 -25.66
N SER A 103 5.66 15.72 -26.19
CA SER A 103 4.65 15.32 -27.17
C SER A 103 3.23 15.46 -26.61
N THR A 104 3.02 15.04 -25.36
CA THR A 104 1.70 15.11 -24.72
C THR A 104 1.30 16.53 -24.32
N GLU A 105 2.27 17.38 -23.95
CA GLU A 105 2.02 18.82 -23.75
C GLU A 105 1.60 19.51 -25.06
N THR A 106 2.21 19.15 -26.19
CA THR A 106 1.79 19.70 -27.49
C THR A 106 0.38 19.25 -27.88
N ALA A 107 0.03 17.99 -27.63
CA ALA A 107 -1.33 17.47 -27.85
C ALA A 107 -2.35 18.16 -26.93
N LYS A 108 -2.01 18.34 -25.64
CA LYS A 108 -2.82 19.10 -24.68
C LYS A 108 -3.07 20.52 -25.17
N ALA A 109 -2.02 21.23 -25.60
CA ALA A 109 -2.15 22.59 -26.13
C ALA A 109 -3.05 22.64 -27.38
N GLN A 110 -3.02 21.62 -28.24
CA GLN A 110 -3.92 21.53 -29.38
C GLN A 110 -5.37 21.29 -28.95
N ALA A 111 -5.64 20.35 -28.05
CA ALA A 111 -6.99 20.09 -27.54
C ALA A 111 -7.63 21.33 -26.90
N PHE A 112 -6.86 22.12 -26.14
CA PHE A 112 -7.35 23.40 -25.59
C PHE A 112 -7.72 24.42 -26.68
N ARG A 113 -6.94 24.50 -27.78
CA ARG A 113 -7.27 25.40 -28.90
C ARG A 113 -8.57 24.96 -29.60
N GLU A 114 -8.79 23.67 -29.74
CA GLU A 114 -10.00 23.12 -30.35
C GLU A 114 -11.23 23.37 -29.47
N LEU A 115 -11.10 23.20 -28.14
CA LEU A 115 -12.12 23.55 -27.17
C LEU A 115 -12.47 25.05 -27.22
N GLU A 116 -11.46 25.93 -27.27
CA GLU A 116 -11.70 27.37 -27.42
C GLU A 116 -12.43 27.70 -28.73
N LYS A 117 -12.04 27.05 -29.84
CA LYS A 117 -12.71 27.22 -31.13
C LYS A 117 -14.18 26.80 -31.06
N ALA A 118 -14.48 25.65 -30.45
CA ALA A 118 -15.85 25.16 -30.25
C ALA A 118 -16.69 26.11 -29.38
N ASN A 119 -16.08 26.69 -28.34
CA ASN A 119 -16.76 27.69 -27.50
C ASN A 119 -17.07 28.98 -28.28
N ARG A 120 -16.14 29.48 -29.10
CA ARG A 120 -16.40 30.66 -29.95
C ARG A 120 -17.54 30.39 -30.94
N THR A 121 -17.55 29.24 -31.60
CA THR A 121 -18.64 28.87 -32.52
C THR A 121 -19.98 28.72 -31.80
N LEU A 122 -20.00 28.14 -30.60
CA LEU A 122 -21.22 28.04 -29.79
C LEU A 122 -21.78 29.42 -29.43
N GLN A 123 -20.91 30.37 -29.07
CA GLN A 123 -21.30 31.73 -28.77
C GLN A 123 -21.86 32.44 -30.02
N GLU A 124 -21.22 32.28 -31.17
CA GLU A 124 -21.71 32.83 -32.44
C GLU A 124 -23.08 32.27 -32.83
N LEU A 125 -23.30 30.96 -32.68
CA LEU A 125 -24.61 30.34 -32.97
C LEU A 125 -25.68 30.76 -31.96
N THR A 126 -25.32 30.92 -30.68
CA THR A 126 -26.22 31.45 -29.64
C THR A 126 -26.68 32.87 -29.98
N ASN A 127 -25.77 33.75 -30.39
CA ASN A 127 -26.12 35.11 -30.80
C ASN A 127 -27.04 35.11 -32.04
N LYS A 128 -26.78 34.23 -33.02
CA LYS A 128 -27.68 34.06 -34.17
C LYS A 128 -29.06 33.56 -33.77
N LEU A 129 -29.15 32.70 -32.74
CA LEU A 129 -30.40 32.16 -32.26
C LEU A 129 -31.27 33.24 -31.65
N GLU A 130 -30.67 34.14 -30.88
CA GLU A 130 -31.32 35.32 -30.32
C GLU A 130 -31.91 36.19 -31.45
N ILE A 131 -31.09 36.57 -32.44
CA ILE A 131 -31.53 37.40 -33.59
C ILE A 131 -32.69 36.74 -34.37
N ILE A 132 -32.58 35.46 -34.70
CA ILE A 132 -33.64 34.74 -35.45
C ILE A 132 -34.90 34.59 -34.60
N SER A 133 -34.77 34.41 -33.29
CA SER A 133 -35.92 34.32 -32.38
C SER A 133 -36.69 35.65 -32.29
N GLU A 134 -35.98 36.77 -32.23
CA GLU A 134 -36.56 38.11 -32.28
C GLU A 134 -37.23 38.37 -33.65
N SER A 135 -36.54 38.05 -34.75
CA SER A 135 -37.11 38.16 -36.10
C SER A 135 -38.38 37.33 -36.26
N LYS A 136 -38.38 36.08 -35.79
CA LYS A 136 -39.59 35.23 -35.77
C LYS A 136 -40.71 35.87 -34.97
N GLN A 137 -40.44 36.47 -33.81
CA GLN A 137 -41.44 37.13 -32.98
C GLN A 137 -42.05 38.34 -33.71
N THR A 138 -41.22 39.18 -34.34
CA THR A 138 -41.71 40.29 -35.16
C THR A 138 -42.52 39.82 -36.38
N ALA A 139 -42.14 38.71 -37.01
CA ALA A 139 -42.90 38.11 -38.10
C ALA A 139 -44.26 37.56 -37.65
N ILE A 140 -44.36 37.00 -36.42
CA ILE A 140 -45.64 36.58 -35.83
C ILE A 140 -46.56 37.80 -35.67
N GLU A 141 -46.08 38.86 -35.03
CA GLU A 141 -46.84 40.10 -34.83
C GLU A 141 -47.31 40.69 -36.17
N ALA A 142 -46.42 40.77 -37.17
CA ALA A 142 -46.77 41.24 -38.51
C ALA A 142 -47.84 40.36 -39.20
N THR A 143 -47.78 39.03 -39.04
CA THR A 143 -48.80 38.14 -39.59
C THR A 143 -50.15 38.28 -38.90
N GLU A 144 -50.16 38.50 -37.58
CA GLU A 144 -51.38 38.70 -36.80
C GLU A 144 -52.03 40.05 -37.14
N ASP A 145 -51.23 41.11 -37.26
CA ASP A 145 -51.67 42.43 -37.70
C ASP A 145 -52.28 42.40 -39.11
N ALA A 146 -51.59 41.78 -40.07
CA ALA A 146 -52.09 41.66 -41.45
C ALA A 146 -53.38 40.83 -41.50
N LYS A 147 -53.47 39.77 -40.68
CA LYS A 147 -54.68 38.96 -40.53
C LYS A 147 -55.85 39.77 -39.95
N GLN A 148 -55.60 40.60 -38.95
CA GLN A 148 -56.62 41.46 -38.36
C GLN A 148 -57.10 42.54 -39.35
N ARG A 149 -56.19 43.20 -40.08
CA ARG A 149 -56.55 44.17 -41.14
C ARG A 149 -57.39 43.54 -42.26
N ALA A 150 -57.00 42.36 -42.72
CA ALA A 150 -57.77 41.62 -43.73
C ALA A 150 -59.19 41.29 -43.24
N LYS A 151 -59.34 40.93 -41.95
CA LYS A 151 -60.64 40.66 -41.32
C LYS A 151 -61.49 41.92 -41.17
N ASP A 152 -60.90 43.03 -40.72
CA ASP A 152 -61.60 44.32 -40.57
C ASP A 152 -62.11 44.85 -41.93
N LEU A 153 -61.31 44.74 -43.00
CA LEU A 153 -61.75 45.09 -44.36
C LEU A 153 -62.90 44.20 -44.86
N GLU A 154 -62.90 42.92 -44.49
CA GLU A 154 -63.98 41.98 -44.82
C GLU A 154 -65.27 42.27 -44.02
N GLU A 155 -65.16 42.71 -42.76
CA GLU A 155 -66.31 43.13 -41.95
C GLU A 155 -66.92 44.46 -42.43
N GLN A 156 -66.08 45.44 -42.84
CA GLN A 156 -66.51 46.72 -43.44
C GLN A 156 -67.30 46.57 -44.75
N LYS A 157 -67.15 45.44 -45.46
CA LYS A 157 -68.00 45.07 -46.60
C LYS A 157 -69.49 45.04 -46.23
N SER A 158 -69.79 44.61 -45.01
CA SER A 158 -71.18 44.42 -44.53
C SER A 158 -71.90 45.76 -44.29
N SER A 159 -71.19 46.90 -44.30
CA SER A 159 -71.73 48.23 -43.98
C SER A 159 -71.68 49.26 -45.15
N ARG A 160 -71.08 48.96 -46.32
CA ARG A 160 -70.93 49.89 -47.45
C ARG A 160 -71.98 49.74 -48.58
N LEU A 161 -72.46 50.86 -49.13
CA LEU A 161 -73.36 50.96 -50.31
C LEU A 161 -72.60 50.74 -51.65
N PRO A 162 -73.27 50.42 -52.77
CA PRO A 162 -72.65 49.82 -53.98
C PRO A 162 -71.70 50.69 -54.81
N LEU A 163 -71.57 52.00 -54.55
CA LEU A 163 -70.70 52.88 -55.33
C LEU A 163 -69.25 52.81 -54.82
N GLY A 164 -68.40 52.00 -55.47
CA GLY A 164 -66.96 51.89 -55.17
C GLY A 164 -66.40 50.46 -55.00
N ALA A 165 -67.11 49.44 -55.48
CA ALA A 165 -66.78 48.03 -55.24
C ALA A 165 -65.40 47.56 -55.74
N ASP A 166 -64.87 48.16 -56.81
CA ASP A 166 -63.61 47.70 -57.42
C ASP A 166 -62.37 48.13 -56.63
N ALA A 167 -62.37 49.35 -56.07
CA ALA A 167 -61.26 49.85 -55.25
C ALA A 167 -61.09 49.04 -53.94
N TRP A 168 -62.19 48.73 -53.25
CA TRP A 168 -62.15 47.93 -52.02
C TRP A 168 -61.71 46.47 -52.27
N ARG A 169 -62.10 45.87 -53.41
CA ARG A 169 -61.62 44.52 -53.77
C ARG A 169 -60.10 44.52 -53.96
N GLN A 170 -59.57 45.54 -54.63
CA GLN A 170 -58.13 45.71 -54.79
C GLN A 170 -57.42 45.90 -53.44
N ASP A 171 -57.99 46.70 -52.52
CA ASP A 171 -57.43 46.88 -51.17
C ASP A 171 -57.43 45.56 -50.36
N LEU A 172 -58.51 44.77 -50.43
CA LEU A 172 -58.60 43.46 -49.78
C LEU A 172 -57.61 42.45 -50.38
N ASP A 173 -57.50 42.41 -51.70
CA ASP A 173 -56.55 41.52 -52.38
C ASP A 173 -55.10 41.92 -52.06
N ASN A 174 -54.81 43.22 -51.95
CA ASN A 174 -53.50 43.72 -51.50
C ASN A 174 -53.17 43.28 -50.06
N GLU A 175 -54.09 43.40 -49.10
CA GLU A 175 -53.87 42.94 -47.72
C GLU A 175 -53.73 41.40 -47.64
N ARG A 176 -54.45 40.66 -48.48
CA ARG A 176 -54.28 39.20 -48.58
C ARG A 176 -52.92 38.81 -49.11
N GLU A 177 -52.39 39.52 -50.11
CA GLU A 177 -51.03 39.30 -50.58
C GLU A 177 -49.99 39.69 -49.53
N GLN A 178 -50.20 40.77 -48.77
CA GLN A 178 -49.34 41.10 -47.63
C GLN A 178 -49.37 40.00 -46.55
N TYR A 179 -50.55 39.48 -46.20
CA TYR A 179 -50.67 38.35 -45.27
C TYR A 179 -49.90 37.12 -45.76
N LYS A 180 -50.04 36.77 -47.05
CA LYS A 180 -49.29 35.64 -47.65
C LYS A 180 -47.78 35.87 -47.58
N ALA A 181 -47.31 37.09 -47.86
CA ALA A 181 -45.90 37.45 -47.78
C ALA A 181 -45.38 37.30 -46.34
N SER A 182 -46.06 37.90 -45.35
CA SER A 182 -45.67 37.78 -43.93
C SER A 182 -45.73 36.33 -43.44
N ALA A 183 -46.71 35.54 -43.90
CA ALA A 183 -46.82 34.12 -43.55
C ALA A 183 -45.67 33.28 -44.14
N ALA A 184 -45.20 33.62 -45.34
CA ALA A 184 -44.04 32.97 -45.96
C ALA A 184 -42.74 33.31 -45.21
N GLU A 185 -42.56 34.57 -44.80
CA GLU A 185 -41.42 35.00 -43.96
C GLU A 185 -41.40 34.27 -42.61
N LEU A 186 -42.56 34.13 -41.96
CA LEU A 186 -42.68 33.36 -40.72
C LEU A 186 -42.31 31.87 -40.92
N ILE A 187 -42.67 31.27 -42.05
CA ILE A 187 -42.27 29.89 -42.37
C ILE A 187 -40.76 29.79 -42.57
N SER A 188 -40.15 30.73 -43.28
CA SER A 188 -38.68 30.79 -43.46
C SER A 188 -37.96 30.91 -42.11
N ALA A 189 -38.38 31.87 -41.27
CA ALA A 189 -37.79 32.07 -39.93
C ALA A 189 -37.94 30.83 -39.03
N LYS A 190 -39.06 30.10 -39.14
CA LYS A 190 -39.25 28.83 -38.42
C LYS A 190 -38.30 27.73 -38.92
N GLN A 191 -38.06 27.65 -40.22
CA GLN A 191 -37.12 26.68 -40.80
C GLN A 191 -35.68 26.99 -40.37
N GLU A 192 -35.26 28.25 -40.46
CA GLU A 192 -33.93 28.70 -40.01
C GLU A 192 -33.72 28.46 -38.51
N LEU A 193 -34.76 28.67 -37.69
CA LEU A 193 -34.71 28.34 -36.26
C LEU A 193 -34.49 26.84 -36.03
N THR A 194 -35.14 25.97 -36.81
CA THR A 194 -34.95 24.51 -36.67
C THR A 194 -33.56 24.06 -37.11
N THR A 195 -33.01 24.63 -38.19
CA THR A 195 -31.65 24.30 -38.63
C THR A 195 -30.61 24.79 -37.64
N LEU A 196 -30.77 26.00 -37.09
CA LEU A 196 -29.83 26.54 -36.11
C LEU A 196 -29.82 25.74 -34.80
N ARG A 197 -30.97 25.22 -34.36
CA ARG A 197 -31.02 24.32 -33.20
C ARG A 197 -30.20 23.05 -33.44
N GLN A 198 -30.32 22.45 -34.63
CA GLN A 198 -29.50 21.30 -35.00
C GLN A 198 -28.00 21.64 -35.04
N ASP A 199 -27.64 22.81 -35.58
CA ASP A 199 -26.23 23.27 -35.60
C ASP A 199 -25.68 23.47 -34.18
N ILE A 200 -26.49 24.01 -33.26
CA ILE A 200 -26.12 24.15 -31.84
C ILE A 200 -25.92 22.78 -31.20
N ASP A 201 -26.81 21.81 -31.45
CA ASP A 201 -26.68 20.45 -30.93
C ASP A 201 -25.37 19.80 -31.41
N VAL A 202 -25.05 19.91 -32.70
CA VAL A 202 -23.80 19.39 -33.28
C VAL A 202 -22.56 20.08 -32.67
N VAL A 203 -22.60 21.40 -32.48
CA VAL A 203 -21.47 22.13 -31.85
C VAL A 203 -21.34 21.81 -30.37
N LEU A 204 -22.44 21.56 -29.66
CA LEU A 204 -22.42 21.11 -28.27
C LEU A 204 -21.79 19.72 -28.14
N GLU A 205 -22.15 18.78 -29.02
CA GLU A 205 -21.53 17.46 -29.09
C GLU A 205 -20.01 17.57 -29.37
N ALA A 206 -19.62 18.38 -30.35
CA ALA A 206 -18.21 18.64 -30.66
C ALA A 206 -17.46 19.29 -29.49
N LYS A 207 -18.11 20.20 -28.75
CA LYS A 207 -17.54 20.82 -27.54
C LYS A 207 -17.34 19.79 -26.42
N LEU A 208 -18.31 18.91 -26.20
CA LEU A 208 -18.19 17.83 -25.20
C LEU A 208 -17.06 16.87 -25.57
N ALA A 209 -16.93 16.51 -26.85
CA ALA A 209 -15.82 15.69 -27.34
C ALA A 209 -14.46 16.38 -27.12
N ALA A 210 -14.34 17.66 -27.49
CA ALA A 210 -13.12 18.44 -27.27
C ALA A 210 -12.78 18.61 -25.78
N PHE A 211 -13.80 18.68 -24.91
CA PHE A 211 -13.60 18.72 -23.46
C PHE A 211 -13.03 17.41 -22.93
N GLN A 212 -13.59 16.28 -23.37
CA GLN A 212 -13.09 14.95 -23.00
C GLN A 212 -11.64 14.77 -23.48
N GLU A 213 -11.34 15.13 -24.73
CA GLU A 213 -9.98 15.05 -25.28
C GLU A 213 -8.99 15.95 -24.52
N ALA A 214 -9.40 17.16 -24.15
CA ALA A 214 -8.58 18.06 -23.33
C ALA A 214 -8.32 17.48 -21.93
N ALA A 215 -9.32 16.85 -21.32
CA ALA A 215 -9.20 16.19 -20.02
C ALA A 215 -8.26 14.97 -20.09
N ASP A 216 -8.40 14.12 -21.10
CA ASP A 216 -7.56 12.94 -21.32
C ASP A 216 -6.11 13.36 -21.59
N ALA A 217 -5.88 14.37 -22.45
CA ALA A 217 -4.56 14.91 -22.72
C ALA A 217 -3.92 15.54 -21.46
N GLN A 218 -4.73 16.18 -20.61
CA GLN A 218 -4.28 16.70 -19.32
C GLN A 218 -3.87 15.58 -18.36
N HIS A 219 -4.67 14.52 -18.24
CA HIS A 219 -4.35 13.37 -17.40
C HIS A 219 -3.06 12.68 -17.87
N ILE A 220 -2.91 12.43 -19.17
CA ILE A 220 -1.69 11.83 -19.74
C ILE A 220 -0.47 12.71 -19.46
N THR A 221 -0.60 14.04 -19.60
CA THR A 221 0.48 14.98 -19.29
C THR A 221 0.88 14.89 -17.81
N GLN A 222 -0.09 14.82 -16.90
CA GLN A 222 0.16 14.69 -15.46
C GLN A 222 0.91 13.39 -15.14
N VAL A 223 0.46 12.25 -15.68
CA VAL A 223 1.11 10.95 -15.48
C VAL A 223 2.57 10.96 -16.00
N ASN A 224 2.80 11.55 -17.18
CA ASN A 224 4.16 11.68 -17.72
C ASN A 224 5.03 12.60 -16.87
N GLN A 225 4.47 13.69 -16.35
CA GLN A 225 5.15 14.61 -15.44
C GLN A 225 5.55 13.90 -14.16
N ASP A 226 4.63 13.17 -13.53
CA ASP A 226 4.89 12.39 -12.31
C ASP A 226 5.99 11.36 -12.54
N ARG A 227 5.95 10.63 -13.66
CA ARG A 227 7.01 9.68 -14.03
C ARG A 227 8.38 10.35 -14.22
N VAL A 228 8.44 11.53 -14.84
CA VAL A 228 9.68 12.32 -14.95
C VAL A 228 10.20 12.70 -13.56
N THR A 229 9.32 13.12 -12.64
CA THR A 229 9.74 13.44 -11.26
C THR A 229 10.24 12.21 -10.50
N GLN A 230 9.61 11.04 -10.69
CA GLN A 230 10.01 9.80 -10.05
C GLN A 230 11.40 9.35 -10.53
N ILE A 231 11.60 9.25 -11.85
CA ILE A 231 12.91 8.84 -12.41
C ILE A 231 14.00 9.83 -11.98
N SER A 232 13.68 11.13 -11.88
CA SER A 232 14.62 12.13 -11.39
C SER A 232 15.06 11.86 -9.94
N LYS A 233 14.13 11.44 -9.06
CA LYS A 233 14.45 11.02 -7.68
C LYS A 233 15.28 9.72 -7.66
N GLU A 234 14.98 8.78 -8.53
CA GLU A 234 15.77 7.54 -8.68
C GLU A 234 17.20 7.85 -9.13
N ILE A 235 17.39 8.80 -10.05
CA ILE A 235 18.72 9.27 -10.47
C ILE A 235 19.48 9.93 -9.31
N THR A 236 18.84 10.79 -8.50
CA THR A 236 19.52 11.42 -7.35
C THR A 236 19.97 10.37 -6.33
N THR A 237 19.10 9.42 -5.99
CA THR A 237 19.44 8.33 -5.06
C THR A 237 20.53 7.41 -5.62
N LEU A 238 20.51 7.09 -6.92
CA LEU A 238 21.57 6.32 -7.57
C LEU A 238 22.91 7.06 -7.59
N HIS A 239 22.91 8.38 -7.82
CA HIS A 239 24.11 9.21 -7.72
C HIS A 239 24.69 9.21 -6.30
N GLU A 240 23.86 9.39 -5.28
CA GLU A 240 24.28 9.35 -3.88
C GLU A 240 24.87 7.98 -3.52
N ALA A 241 24.17 6.89 -3.89
CA ALA A 241 24.64 5.53 -3.67
C ALA A 241 25.96 5.25 -4.40
N LEU A 242 26.10 5.72 -5.65
CA LEU A 242 27.35 5.62 -6.40
C LEU A 242 28.49 6.36 -5.69
N GLY A 243 28.22 7.57 -5.19
CA GLY A 243 29.17 8.34 -4.38
C GLY A 243 29.61 7.58 -3.13
N GLN A 244 28.67 7.01 -2.37
CA GLN A 244 28.96 6.20 -1.19
C GLN A 244 29.80 4.96 -1.52
N VAL A 245 29.47 4.23 -2.58
CA VAL A 245 30.23 3.04 -2.99
C VAL A 245 31.65 3.42 -3.44
N LYS A 246 31.82 4.54 -4.15
CA LYS A 246 33.14 5.06 -4.53
C LYS A 246 33.98 5.42 -3.31
N LEU A 247 33.39 6.14 -2.34
CA LEU A 247 34.05 6.48 -1.07
C LEU A 247 34.45 5.23 -0.27
N ALA A 248 33.53 4.28 -0.13
CA ALA A 248 33.81 3.01 0.56
C ALA A 248 34.92 2.21 -0.12
N THR A 249 34.98 2.24 -1.46
CA THR A 249 36.03 1.57 -2.24
C THR A 249 37.39 2.23 -2.01
N LEU A 250 37.46 3.57 -2.00
CA LEU A 250 38.67 4.31 -1.69
C LEU A 250 39.17 4.03 -0.26
N ASN A 251 38.29 4.09 0.74
CA ASN A 251 38.64 3.81 2.13
C ASN A 251 39.12 2.36 2.31
N ALA A 252 38.46 1.39 1.66
CA ALA A 252 38.89 -0.01 1.70
C ALA A 252 40.28 -0.21 1.06
N GLN A 253 40.60 0.54 0.01
CA GLN A 253 41.91 0.51 -0.63
C GLN A 253 42.98 1.16 0.25
N GLU A 254 42.68 2.27 0.93
CA GLU A 254 43.56 2.93 1.88
C GLU A 254 43.90 2.01 3.07
N GLU A 255 42.89 1.40 3.69
CA GLU A 255 43.07 0.42 4.78
C GLU A 255 43.89 -0.81 4.33
N ARG A 256 43.69 -1.26 3.08
CA ARG A 256 44.49 -2.34 2.50
C ARG A 256 45.95 -1.92 2.32
N ASN A 257 46.23 -0.68 1.95
CA ASN A 257 47.58 -0.16 1.81
C ASN A 257 48.26 0.00 3.19
N LYS A 258 47.55 0.58 4.16
CA LYS A 258 48.03 0.69 5.55
C LYS A 258 48.39 -0.67 6.14
N LYS A 259 47.54 -1.68 5.98
CA LYS A 259 47.83 -3.06 6.43
C LYS A 259 49.04 -3.68 5.72
N LYS A 260 49.30 -3.32 4.46
CA LYS A 260 50.51 -3.78 3.74
C LYS A 260 51.75 -3.09 4.29
N GLU A 261 51.68 -1.80 4.58
CA GLU A 261 52.77 -1.04 5.19
C GLU A 261 53.10 -1.55 6.59
N GLU A 262 52.09 -1.77 7.45
CA GLU A 262 52.26 -2.39 8.78
C GLU A 262 52.90 -3.78 8.69
N ARG A 263 52.47 -4.61 7.74
CA ARG A 263 53.06 -5.94 7.51
C ARG A 263 54.51 -5.86 7.05
N GLN A 264 54.83 -4.90 6.19
CA GLN A 264 56.18 -4.66 5.70
C GLN A 264 57.11 -4.20 6.83
N ALA A 265 56.63 -3.30 7.70
CA ALA A 265 57.36 -2.84 8.88
C ALA A 265 57.63 -3.98 9.87
N HIS A 266 56.62 -4.82 10.14
CA HIS A 266 56.78 -6.02 10.96
C HIS A 266 57.81 -7.01 10.38
N PHE A 267 57.77 -7.22 9.07
CA PHE A 267 58.73 -8.09 8.38
C PHE A 267 60.16 -7.55 8.52
N GLN A 268 60.38 -6.25 8.29
CA GLN A 268 61.68 -5.60 8.45
C GLN A 268 62.20 -5.68 9.88
N SER A 269 61.33 -5.43 10.87
CA SER A 269 61.68 -5.55 12.30
C SER A 269 62.12 -6.98 12.66
N HIS A 270 61.40 -7.99 12.17
CA HIS A 270 61.75 -9.40 12.39
C HIS A 270 63.06 -9.77 11.69
N GLU A 271 63.30 -9.23 10.49
CA GLU A 271 64.56 -9.42 9.75
C GLU A 271 65.75 -8.84 10.53
N THR A 272 65.63 -7.61 11.05
CA THR A 272 66.68 -6.99 11.88
C THR A 272 66.93 -7.74 13.20
N ALA A 273 65.88 -8.20 13.88
CA ALA A 273 66.02 -8.96 15.12
C ALA A 273 66.69 -10.32 14.88
N LYS A 274 66.38 -10.96 13.75
CA LYS A 274 67.05 -12.19 13.32
C LYS A 274 68.55 -11.96 13.08
N GLU A 275 68.92 -10.90 12.36
CA GLU A 275 70.32 -10.55 12.11
C GLU A 275 71.08 -10.27 13.41
N GLU A 276 70.46 -9.57 14.37
CA GLU A 276 71.06 -9.29 15.68
C GLU A 276 71.32 -10.56 16.49
N VAL A 277 70.35 -11.49 16.53
CA VAL A 277 70.51 -12.79 17.20
C VAL A 277 71.63 -13.61 16.54
N GLU A 278 71.71 -13.61 15.21
CA GLU A 278 72.79 -14.29 14.48
C GLU A 278 74.18 -13.71 14.81
N LEU A 279 74.29 -12.39 14.97
CA LEU A 279 75.53 -11.73 15.42
C LEU A 279 75.89 -12.11 16.85
N LYS A 280 74.91 -12.13 17.76
CA LYS A 280 75.14 -12.46 19.18
C LYS A 280 75.55 -13.92 19.37
N ILE A 281 74.98 -14.85 18.60
CA ILE A 281 75.41 -16.25 18.58
C ILE A 281 76.85 -16.39 18.10
N LYS A 282 77.27 -15.57 17.12
CA LYS A 282 78.67 -15.57 16.66
C LYS A 282 79.62 -15.05 17.73
N SER A 283 79.30 -13.94 18.41
CA SER A 283 80.18 -13.42 19.47
C SER A 283 80.29 -14.39 20.65
N LEU A 284 79.19 -14.99 21.09
CA LEU A 284 79.20 -15.97 22.19
C LEU A 284 80.00 -17.23 21.86
N LYS A 285 80.09 -17.61 20.58
CA LYS A 285 80.97 -18.70 20.13
C LYS A 285 82.44 -18.31 20.13
N GLU A 286 82.76 -17.04 19.92
CA GLU A 286 84.13 -16.51 19.92
C GLU A 286 84.65 -16.23 21.35
N GLU A 287 83.76 -15.91 22.29
CA GLU A 287 84.09 -15.50 23.68
C GLU A 287 84.18 -16.68 24.67
N PHE A 288 84.00 -17.92 24.21
CA PHE A 288 84.06 -19.12 25.06
C PHE A 288 85.51 -19.63 25.22
N ASP A 289 86.13 -19.34 26.38
CA ASP A 289 87.43 -19.87 26.84
C ASP A 289 87.29 -20.50 28.25
N PRO A 290 87.67 -21.77 28.49
CA PRO A 290 87.33 -22.47 29.73
C PRO A 290 88.48 -22.43 30.75
N SER A 291 88.53 -21.42 31.62
CA SER A 291 89.41 -21.48 32.81
C SER A 291 89.02 -20.52 33.94
N GLU A 292 89.00 -21.07 35.17
CA GLU A 292 89.12 -20.42 36.49
C GLU A 292 88.00 -19.50 37.02
N ASN A 293 87.07 -20.10 37.77
CA ASN A 293 87.02 -20.09 39.25
C ASN A 293 85.70 -20.78 39.63
N LEU A 294 85.62 -22.07 39.30
CA LEU A 294 84.35 -22.76 39.08
C LEU A 294 83.57 -22.99 40.36
N GLU A 295 84.19 -23.07 41.54
CA GLU A 295 83.49 -23.54 42.73
C GLU A 295 82.73 -22.42 43.44
N GLU A 296 83.37 -21.27 43.68
CA GLU A 296 82.72 -20.07 44.25
C GLU A 296 81.71 -19.46 43.27
N LYS A 297 82.04 -19.42 41.97
CA LYS A 297 81.07 -19.04 40.93
C LYS A 297 79.96 -20.06 40.79
N LEU A 298 80.20 -21.37 41.01
CA LEU A 298 79.12 -22.36 40.96
C LEU A 298 78.18 -22.17 42.14
N GLU A 299 78.67 -21.85 43.33
CA GLU A 299 77.81 -21.59 44.49
C GLU A 299 77.01 -20.27 44.32
N GLU A 300 77.66 -19.17 43.92
CA GLU A 300 76.98 -17.89 43.64
C GLU A 300 76.01 -18.01 42.44
N THR A 301 76.37 -18.75 41.39
CA THR A 301 75.44 -19.04 40.27
C THR A 301 74.34 -20.02 40.67
N THR A 302 74.59 -20.97 41.59
CA THR A 302 73.55 -21.88 42.10
C THR A 302 72.54 -21.12 42.96
N GLU A 303 72.99 -20.19 43.80
CA GLU A 303 72.09 -19.29 44.55
C GLU A 303 71.32 -18.36 43.61
N ALA A 304 71.96 -17.76 42.61
CA ALA A 304 71.29 -16.94 41.60
C ALA A 304 70.29 -17.75 40.74
N ILE A 305 70.62 -19.01 40.40
CA ILE A 305 69.71 -19.93 39.69
C ILE A 305 68.52 -20.29 40.58
N ASN A 306 68.73 -20.53 41.87
CA ASN A 306 67.65 -20.80 42.82
C ASN A 306 66.71 -19.59 42.96
N LEU A 307 67.27 -18.37 43.07
CA LEU A 307 66.48 -17.12 43.11
C LEU A 307 65.71 -16.90 41.81
N LEU A 308 66.35 -17.12 40.65
CA LEU A 308 65.70 -17.02 39.35
C LEU A 308 64.63 -18.09 39.16
N GLN A 309 64.82 -19.30 39.69
CA GLN A 309 63.81 -20.36 39.69
C GLN A 309 62.63 -20.01 40.60
N GLU A 310 62.88 -19.40 41.76
CA GLU A 310 61.83 -18.92 42.65
C GLU A 310 61.04 -17.76 42.01
N GLN A 311 61.72 -16.80 41.39
CA GLN A 311 61.09 -15.72 40.63
C GLN A 311 60.31 -16.25 39.42
N LEU A 312 60.86 -17.21 38.68
CA LEU A 312 60.20 -17.85 37.55
C LEU A 312 58.95 -18.62 38.01
N ASN A 313 59.03 -19.35 39.12
CA ASN A 313 57.88 -20.05 39.70
C ASN A 313 56.81 -19.06 40.18
N ASN A 314 57.20 -17.98 40.85
CA ASN A 314 56.26 -16.93 41.28
C ASN A 314 55.57 -16.23 40.09
N VAL A 315 56.31 -15.91 39.02
CA VAL A 315 55.73 -15.35 37.79
C VAL A 315 54.81 -16.36 37.11
N ARG A 316 55.23 -17.64 37.05
CA ARG A 316 54.43 -18.70 36.46
C ARG A 316 53.14 -18.95 37.23
N ASP A 317 53.17 -18.89 38.55
CA ASP A 317 51.99 -19.03 39.41
C ASP A 317 51.06 -17.81 39.27
N ALA A 318 51.63 -16.60 39.14
CA ALA A 318 50.87 -15.39 38.87
C ALA A 318 50.19 -15.42 37.48
N ASP A 319 50.93 -15.82 36.44
CA ASP A 319 50.42 -15.97 35.07
C ASP A 319 49.36 -17.08 34.97
N MET A 320 49.57 -18.20 35.67
CA MET A 320 48.59 -19.29 35.75
C MET A 320 47.32 -18.84 36.48
N SER A 321 47.46 -18.06 37.55
CA SER A 321 46.33 -17.48 38.27
C SER A 321 45.57 -16.48 37.39
N SER A 322 46.27 -15.61 36.64
CA SER A 322 45.62 -14.66 35.72
C SER A 322 44.94 -15.37 34.55
N LEU A 323 45.56 -16.42 34.01
CA LEU A 323 44.95 -17.26 32.98
C LEU A 323 43.69 -17.95 33.50
N GLN A 324 43.71 -18.48 34.73
CA GLN A 324 42.51 -19.06 35.35
C GLN A 324 41.39 -18.02 35.50
N THR A 325 41.70 -16.81 35.97
CA THR A 325 40.73 -15.72 36.07
C THR A 325 40.15 -15.35 34.69
N ALA A 326 41.01 -15.16 33.69
CA ALA A 326 40.57 -14.83 32.33
C ALA A 326 39.72 -15.95 31.69
N THR A 327 40.05 -17.23 31.96
CA THR A 327 39.22 -18.35 31.49
C THR A 327 37.85 -18.40 32.17
N ALA A 328 37.78 -18.09 33.47
CA ALA A 328 36.51 -18.02 34.19
C ALA A 328 35.63 -16.86 33.69
N GLU A 329 36.22 -15.70 33.43
CA GLU A 329 35.54 -14.55 32.83
C GLU A 329 35.05 -14.86 31.41
N LEU A 330 35.85 -15.57 30.61
CA LEU A 330 35.46 -16.00 29.27
C LEU A 330 34.27 -16.97 29.31
N ASP A 331 34.29 -17.94 30.24
CA ASP A 331 33.18 -18.88 30.42
C ASP A 331 31.90 -18.18 30.91
N ASP A 332 32.01 -17.19 31.79
CA ASP A 332 30.88 -16.38 32.24
C ASP A 332 30.31 -15.50 31.11
N ALA A 333 31.17 -14.87 30.32
CA ALA A 333 30.78 -14.13 29.12
C ALA A 333 30.12 -15.04 28.07
N LYS A 334 30.59 -16.28 27.92
CA LYS A 334 30.02 -17.27 27.02
C LYS A 334 28.62 -17.71 27.47
N LYS A 335 28.40 -17.90 28.77
CA LYS A 335 27.06 -18.18 29.33
C LYS A 335 26.09 -17.03 29.09
N LYS A 336 26.51 -15.80 29.38
CA LYS A 336 25.71 -14.58 29.10
C LYS A 336 25.37 -14.45 27.62
N LEU A 337 26.34 -14.72 26.73
CA LEU A 337 26.09 -14.69 25.29
C LEU A 337 25.07 -15.76 24.86
N GLN A 338 25.12 -16.94 25.47
CA GLN A 338 24.15 -18.00 25.19
C GLN A 338 22.74 -17.63 25.65
N GLU A 339 22.60 -17.01 26.82
CA GLU A 339 21.33 -16.46 27.33
C GLU A 339 20.76 -15.39 26.37
N ILE A 340 21.60 -14.46 25.89
CA ILE A 340 21.18 -13.43 24.91
C ILE A 340 20.70 -14.07 23.60
N VAL A 341 21.33 -15.16 23.14
CA VAL A 341 20.90 -15.87 21.93
C VAL A 341 19.56 -16.59 22.14
N GLU A 342 19.34 -17.16 23.32
CA GLU A 342 18.05 -17.77 23.68
C GLU A 342 16.93 -16.72 23.73
N ASP A 343 17.20 -15.55 24.33
CA ASP A 343 16.29 -14.41 24.34
C ASP A 343 16.01 -13.86 22.93
N GLU A 344 17.03 -13.70 22.08
CA GLU A 344 16.86 -13.28 20.68
C GLU A 344 15.93 -14.25 19.93
N ASN A 345 16.09 -15.56 20.14
CA ASN A 345 15.24 -16.57 19.52
C ASN A 345 13.79 -16.52 20.03
N SER A 346 13.60 -16.27 21.33
CA SER A 346 12.27 -16.07 21.94
C SER A 346 11.58 -14.83 21.37
N GLN A 347 12.30 -13.70 21.34
CA GLN A 347 11.81 -12.44 20.76
C GLN A 347 11.49 -12.58 19.27
N ARG A 348 12.37 -13.23 18.48
CA ARG A 348 12.13 -13.51 17.07
C ARG A 348 10.87 -14.35 16.86
N SER A 349 10.64 -15.34 17.73
CA SER A 349 9.43 -16.17 17.68
C SER A 349 8.17 -15.35 17.98
N SER A 350 8.22 -14.46 18.98
CA SER A 350 7.12 -13.53 19.30
C SER A 350 6.84 -12.56 18.15
N VAL A 351 7.87 -11.98 17.53
CA VAL A 351 7.72 -11.10 16.36
C VAL A 351 7.09 -11.85 15.18
N ASN A 352 7.49 -13.09 14.92
CA ASN A 352 6.88 -13.91 13.87
C ASN A 352 5.40 -14.20 14.16
N PHE A 353 5.05 -14.48 15.42
CA PHE A 353 3.67 -14.65 15.85
C PHE A 353 2.83 -13.38 15.64
N LEU A 354 3.34 -12.21 16.09
CA LEU A 354 2.66 -10.93 15.87
C LEU A 354 2.51 -10.58 14.39
N LYS A 355 3.47 -10.97 13.56
CA LYS A 355 3.38 -10.77 12.11
C LYS A 355 2.28 -11.63 11.48
N LEU A 356 2.15 -12.89 11.90
CA LEU A 356 1.05 -13.76 11.49
C LEU A 356 -0.31 -13.19 11.93
N GLU A 357 -0.38 -12.67 13.15
CA GLU A 357 -1.60 -12.05 13.67
C GLU A 357 -1.97 -10.78 12.90
N LEU A 358 -0.99 -9.95 12.56
CA LEU A 358 -1.21 -8.77 11.71
C LEU A 358 -1.73 -9.15 10.32
N ASP A 359 -1.18 -10.20 9.71
CA ASP A 359 -1.64 -10.69 8.41
C ASP A 359 -3.04 -11.31 8.50
N ASN A 360 -3.40 -11.95 9.63
CA ASN A 360 -4.77 -12.38 9.94
C ASN A 360 -5.73 -11.19 9.99
N VAL A 361 -5.43 -10.19 10.81
CA VAL A 361 -6.27 -8.99 10.99
C VAL A 361 -6.48 -8.25 9.65
N LYS A 362 -5.45 -8.16 8.79
CA LYS A 362 -5.58 -7.55 7.46
C LYS A 362 -6.55 -8.31 6.55
N ARG A 363 -6.52 -9.65 6.59
CA ARG A 363 -7.46 -10.47 5.83
C ARG A 363 -8.88 -10.26 6.33
N ASP A 364 -9.09 -10.33 7.64
CA ASP A 364 -10.39 -10.16 8.26
C ASP A 364 -10.96 -8.76 7.96
N HIS A 365 -10.11 -7.72 7.99
CA HIS A 365 -10.49 -6.37 7.58
C HIS A 365 -10.95 -6.31 6.12
N SER A 366 -10.22 -6.96 5.21
CA SER A 366 -10.57 -7.01 3.78
C SER A 366 -11.87 -7.77 3.53
N GLU A 367 -12.11 -8.85 4.28
CA GLU A 367 -13.37 -9.60 4.22
C GLU A 367 -14.55 -8.78 4.74
N LEU A 368 -14.38 -8.08 5.87
CA LEU A 368 -15.40 -7.19 6.42
C LEU A 368 -15.69 -6.02 5.49
N GLN A 369 -14.68 -5.43 4.86
CA GLN A 369 -14.86 -4.36 3.88
C GLN A 369 -15.68 -4.83 2.66
N ASN A 370 -15.41 -6.03 2.15
CA ASN A 370 -16.19 -6.62 1.07
C ASN A 370 -17.65 -6.92 1.49
N LYS A 371 -17.86 -7.40 2.73
CA LYS A 371 -19.20 -7.59 3.28
C LYS A 371 -19.95 -6.27 3.43
N ALA A 372 -19.27 -5.20 3.85
CA ALA A 372 -19.84 -3.86 3.94
C ALA A 372 -20.26 -3.32 2.57
N PHE A 373 -19.41 -3.44 1.54
CA PHE A 373 -19.74 -3.03 0.18
C PHE A 373 -20.96 -3.79 -0.39
N LYS A 374 -21.05 -5.09 -0.11
CA LYS A 374 -22.23 -5.90 -0.50
C LYS A 374 -23.51 -5.44 0.22
N ALA A 375 -23.42 -5.14 1.50
CA ALA A 375 -24.56 -4.64 2.28
C ALA A 375 -25.01 -3.24 1.80
N GLU A 376 -24.06 -2.35 1.47
CA GLU A 376 -24.33 -1.03 0.91
C GLU A 376 -25.02 -1.12 -0.45
N SER A 377 -24.52 -1.98 -1.35
CA SER A 377 -25.17 -2.23 -2.65
C SER A 377 -26.58 -2.83 -2.51
N MET A 378 -26.80 -3.71 -1.53
CA MET A 378 -28.14 -4.23 -1.23
C MET A 378 -29.08 -3.13 -0.70
N ALA A 379 -28.58 -2.26 0.18
CA ALA A 379 -29.34 -1.14 0.71
C ALA A 379 -29.73 -0.14 -0.40
N GLU A 380 -28.80 0.19 -1.30
CA GLU A 380 -29.07 1.03 -2.47
C GLU A 380 -30.14 0.39 -3.38
N SER A 381 -30.03 -0.92 -3.65
CA SER A 381 -31.03 -1.64 -4.43
C SER A 381 -32.42 -1.56 -3.78
N LEU A 382 -32.52 -1.85 -2.48
CA LEU A 382 -33.78 -1.76 -1.73
C LEU A 382 -34.34 -0.33 -1.74
N GLN A 383 -33.47 0.69 -1.63
CA GLN A 383 -33.87 2.09 -1.68
C GLN A 383 -34.44 2.50 -3.05
N THR A 384 -33.85 2.01 -4.15
CA THR A 384 -34.41 2.22 -5.50
C THR A 384 -35.74 1.52 -5.70
N GLU A 385 -35.93 0.33 -5.11
CA GLU A 385 -37.18 -0.41 -5.17
C GLU A 385 -38.29 0.29 -4.37
N LEU A 386 -37.95 0.86 -3.21
CA LEU A 386 -38.86 1.64 -2.36
C LEU A 386 -39.36 2.90 -3.10
N GLU A 387 -38.46 3.67 -3.72
CA GLU A 387 -38.86 4.83 -4.54
C GLU A 387 -39.69 4.41 -5.77
N ARG A 388 -39.45 3.22 -6.33
CA ARG A 388 -40.26 2.65 -7.42
C ARG A 388 -41.67 2.25 -6.97
N TYR A 389 -41.83 1.71 -5.76
CA TYR A 389 -43.16 1.40 -5.22
C TYR A 389 -43.91 2.66 -4.80
N LYS A 390 -43.21 3.65 -4.24
CA LYS A 390 -43.76 4.96 -3.89
C LYS A 390 -44.34 5.71 -5.11
N THR A 391 -43.64 5.66 -6.24
CA THR A 391 -44.13 6.23 -7.52
C THR A 391 -45.28 5.43 -8.14
N GLN A 392 -45.38 4.13 -7.90
CA GLN A 392 -46.54 3.32 -8.31
C GLN A 392 -47.77 3.55 -7.40
N LEU A 393 -47.56 3.88 -6.12
CA LEU A 393 -48.61 4.17 -5.15
C LEU A 393 -49.32 5.51 -5.41
N GLU A 394 -48.63 6.48 -6.03
CA GLU A 394 -49.25 7.74 -6.49
C GLU A 394 -50.22 7.54 -7.70
N ALA A 395 -50.37 6.31 -8.23
CA ALA A 395 -51.13 6.01 -9.45
C ALA A 395 -52.47 5.23 -9.29
N GLY A 396 -52.91 4.83 -8.08
CA GLY A 396 -54.35 4.61 -7.80
C GLY A 396 -54.87 3.26 -7.23
N ASP A 397 -55.84 3.44 -6.31
CA ASP A 397 -57.05 2.68 -5.91
C ASP A 397 -57.10 1.41 -4.98
N THR A 398 -57.51 1.68 -3.74
CA THR A 398 -58.57 1.08 -2.84
C THR A 398 -58.76 -0.43 -2.55
N GLN A 399 -57.95 -1.38 -3.03
CA GLN A 399 -57.89 -2.74 -2.41
C GLN A 399 -56.69 -2.93 -1.46
N GLU A 400 -55.86 -1.90 -1.36
CA GLU A 400 -54.56 -1.96 -0.69
C GLU A 400 -54.60 -1.52 0.77
N HIS A 401 -55.69 -0.93 1.27
CA HIS A 401 -55.71 -0.27 2.59
C HIS A 401 -55.44 -1.21 3.79
N LEU A 402 -55.77 -2.51 3.69
CA LEU A 402 -55.47 -3.52 4.72
C LEU A 402 -54.04 -4.06 4.61
N LYS A 403 -53.52 -4.23 3.39
CA LYS A 403 -52.11 -4.61 3.17
C LYS A 403 -51.17 -3.44 3.47
N LEU A 404 -51.59 -2.21 3.19
CA LEU A 404 -50.90 -0.97 3.55
C LEU A 404 -50.87 -0.77 5.06
N GLN A 405 -51.94 -1.10 5.79
CA GLN A 405 -51.89 -1.03 7.26
C GLN A 405 -50.92 -2.07 7.84
N GLN A 406 -50.86 -3.26 7.25
CA GLN A 406 -49.93 -4.31 7.65
C GLN A 406 -48.47 -3.97 7.28
N LEU A 407 -48.22 -3.53 6.05
CA LEU A 407 -46.91 -3.07 5.57
C LEU A 407 -46.45 -1.80 6.30
N ALA A 408 -47.36 -0.88 6.64
CA ALA A 408 -47.03 0.29 7.44
C ALA A 408 -46.66 -0.10 8.88
N SER A 409 -47.32 -1.10 9.48
CA SER A 409 -46.93 -1.61 10.79
C SER A 409 -45.60 -2.37 10.78
N GLU A 410 -45.30 -3.09 9.69
CA GLU A 410 -44.04 -3.80 9.50
C GLU A 410 -42.89 -2.82 9.24
N THR A 411 -43.11 -1.82 8.37
CA THR A 411 -42.14 -0.73 8.11
C THR A 411 -41.88 0.11 9.36
N GLU A 412 -42.92 0.37 10.17
CA GLU A 412 -42.79 1.10 11.43
C GLU A 412 -42.04 0.28 12.49
N ASN A 413 -42.23 -1.04 12.55
CA ASN A 413 -41.44 -1.93 13.39
C ASN A 413 -39.98 -1.97 12.94
N ASP A 414 -39.72 -2.14 11.64
CA ASP A 414 -38.35 -2.18 11.09
C ASP A 414 -37.63 -0.84 11.31
N ARG A 415 -38.36 0.28 11.19
CA ARG A 415 -37.84 1.62 11.53
C ARG A 415 -37.49 1.73 13.01
N GLN A 416 -38.35 1.24 13.91
CA GLN A 416 -38.08 1.22 15.35
C GLN A 416 -36.91 0.30 15.71
N GLU A 417 -36.76 -0.84 15.03
CA GLU A 417 -35.62 -1.74 15.18
C GLU A 417 -34.33 -1.10 14.67
N ALA A 418 -34.37 -0.44 13.51
CA ALA A 418 -33.24 0.32 12.96
C ALA A 418 -32.82 1.45 13.91
N GLU A 419 -33.75 2.24 14.44
CA GLU A 419 -33.47 3.29 15.43
C GLU A 419 -32.94 2.71 16.75
N ALA A 420 -33.41 1.54 17.17
CA ALA A 420 -32.90 0.84 18.35
C ALA A 420 -31.47 0.33 18.12
N ILE A 421 -31.16 -0.17 16.92
CA ILE A 421 -29.81 -0.57 16.51
C ILE A 421 -28.90 0.66 16.44
N GLU A 422 -29.36 1.78 15.86
CA GLU A 422 -28.60 3.02 15.79
C GLU A 422 -28.28 3.58 17.17
N LYS A 423 -29.25 3.56 18.11
CA LYS A 423 -29.01 3.91 19.52
C LYS A 423 -28.00 2.98 20.17
N LYS A 424 -28.08 1.66 19.94
CA LYS A 424 -27.09 0.70 20.46
C LYS A 424 -25.70 0.94 19.87
N ILE A 425 -25.59 1.23 18.58
CA ILE A 425 -24.32 1.58 17.92
C ILE A 425 -23.75 2.86 18.53
N SER A 426 -24.58 3.88 18.76
CA SER A 426 -24.14 5.12 19.40
C SER A 426 -23.65 4.90 20.82
N ILE A 427 -24.33 4.06 21.61
CA ILE A 427 -23.90 3.70 22.98
C ILE A 427 -22.59 2.92 22.93
N LEU A 428 -22.48 1.89 22.08
CA LEU A 428 -21.26 1.10 21.93
C LEU A 428 -20.07 1.95 21.47
N LYS A 429 -20.31 2.95 20.61
CA LYS A 429 -19.28 3.90 20.18
C LYS A 429 -18.81 4.78 21.34
N GLN A 430 -19.73 5.28 22.15
CA GLN A 430 -19.40 6.05 23.36
C GLN A 430 -18.67 5.19 24.41
N ASP A 431 -19.07 3.93 24.59
CA ASP A 431 -18.41 2.98 25.48
C ASP A 431 -17.01 2.64 24.98
N ALA A 432 -16.82 2.46 23.67
CA ALA A 432 -15.49 2.25 23.08
C ALA A 432 -14.58 3.47 23.23
N GLU A 433 -15.13 4.68 23.08
CA GLU A 433 -14.37 5.92 23.25
C GLU A 433 -13.98 6.15 24.72
N THR A 434 -14.88 5.89 25.66
CA THR A 434 -14.57 5.96 27.10
C THR A 434 -13.54 4.90 27.52
N ALA A 435 -13.62 3.68 26.97
CA ALA A 435 -12.61 2.63 27.17
C ALA A 435 -11.25 3.02 26.59
N SER A 436 -11.21 3.66 25.42
CA SER A 436 -9.98 4.17 24.81
C SER A 436 -9.32 5.26 25.66
N ILE A 437 -10.10 6.18 26.22
CA ILE A 437 -9.59 7.22 27.13
C ILE A 437 -9.02 6.58 28.39
N ALA A 438 -9.74 5.63 28.99
CA ALA A 438 -9.27 4.91 30.18
C ALA A 438 -7.97 4.13 29.90
N ALA A 439 -7.83 3.52 28.73
CA ALA A 439 -6.60 2.83 28.31
C ALA A 439 -5.43 3.80 28.11
N GLN A 440 -5.67 4.98 27.52
CA GLN A 440 -4.64 6.01 27.36
C GLN A 440 -4.18 6.56 28.72
N GLU A 441 -5.10 6.75 29.68
CA GLU A 441 -4.77 7.16 31.04
C GLU A 441 -3.93 6.11 31.78
N THR A 442 -4.24 4.82 31.63
CA THR A 442 -3.44 3.75 32.26
C THR A 442 -2.06 3.62 31.62
N GLU A 443 -1.95 3.82 30.31
CA GLU A 443 -0.66 3.87 29.60
C GLU A 443 0.20 5.05 30.09
N GLN A 444 -0.39 6.23 30.27
CA GLN A 444 0.32 7.38 30.85
C GLN A 444 0.79 7.10 32.29
N ARG A 445 -0.07 6.49 33.13
CA ARG A 445 0.31 6.08 34.50
C ARG A 445 1.43 5.05 34.49
N LEU A 446 1.42 4.11 33.55
CA LEU A 446 2.49 3.12 33.39
C LEU A 446 3.82 3.80 33.01
N ASN A 447 3.80 4.76 32.08
CA ASN A 447 4.99 5.51 31.69
C ASN A 447 5.56 6.34 32.85
N ILE A 448 4.71 6.95 33.67
CA ILE A 448 5.14 7.64 34.89
C ILE A 448 5.80 6.65 35.84
N ALA A 449 5.18 5.50 36.11
CA ALA A 449 5.74 4.48 36.99
C ALA A 449 7.08 3.92 36.47
N LEU A 450 7.23 3.73 35.15
CA LEU A 450 8.49 3.33 34.53
C LEU A 450 9.58 4.39 34.75
N SER A 451 9.26 5.67 34.55
CA SER A 451 10.19 6.77 34.80
C SER A 451 10.58 6.87 36.27
N GLU A 452 9.65 6.63 37.20
CA GLU A 452 9.93 6.59 38.64
C GLU A 452 10.84 5.41 39.01
N VAL A 453 10.62 4.23 38.43
CA VAL A 453 11.49 3.05 38.61
C VAL A 453 12.89 3.31 38.06
N GLU A 454 13.02 3.96 36.91
CA GLU A 454 14.33 4.35 36.36
C GLU A 454 15.04 5.37 37.25
N ALA A 455 14.31 6.37 37.76
CA ALA A 455 14.83 7.34 38.71
C ALA A 455 15.26 6.68 40.03
N ALA A 456 14.48 5.73 40.54
CA ALA A 456 14.83 4.95 41.74
C ALA A 456 16.09 4.09 41.50
N LYS A 457 16.21 3.42 40.34
CA LYS A 457 17.43 2.68 39.95
C LYS A 457 18.63 3.60 39.78
N ALA A 458 18.44 4.82 39.29
CA ALA A 458 19.53 5.80 39.19
C ALA A 458 19.96 6.30 40.58
N ALA A 459 19.01 6.56 41.48
CA ALA A 459 19.28 6.91 42.86
C ALA A 459 19.95 5.77 43.63
N GLU A 460 19.55 4.52 43.40
CA GLU A 460 20.20 3.31 43.93
C GLU A 460 21.65 3.20 43.46
N ARG A 461 21.90 3.33 42.15
CA ARG A 461 23.27 3.35 41.59
C ARG A 461 24.11 4.47 42.20
N HIS A 462 23.55 5.68 42.31
CA HIS A 462 24.23 6.83 42.91
C HIS A 462 24.52 6.61 44.41
N ALA A 463 23.59 6.01 45.16
CA ALA A 463 23.82 5.64 46.56
C ALA A 463 24.90 4.56 46.67
N GLY A 464 24.89 3.55 45.80
CA GLY A 464 25.93 2.54 45.69
C GLY A 464 27.30 3.14 45.39
N GLU A 465 27.39 4.09 44.46
CA GLU A 465 28.62 4.83 44.13
C GLU A 465 29.10 5.71 45.29
N MET A 466 28.20 6.40 45.99
CA MET A 466 28.53 7.19 47.19
C MET A 466 29.03 6.32 48.33
N ILE A 467 28.43 5.14 48.55
CA ILE A 467 28.92 4.16 49.53
C ILE A 467 30.31 3.63 49.12
N HIS A 468 30.55 3.42 47.83
CA HIS A 468 31.83 2.94 47.32
C HIS A 468 32.93 4.02 47.31
N ASN A 469 32.57 5.29 47.13
CA ASN A 469 33.50 6.43 47.08
C ASN A 469 33.77 7.07 48.45
N SER A 470 32.80 7.06 49.38
CA SER A 470 33.03 7.47 50.78
C SER A 470 33.98 6.53 51.53
N SER A 471 34.19 5.31 51.02
CA SER A 471 35.26 4.41 51.46
C SER A 471 36.67 4.87 51.03
N LYS A 472 36.79 5.84 50.10
CA LYS A 472 38.05 6.28 49.49
C LYS A 472 38.40 7.75 49.75
N SER A 473 37.55 8.55 50.40
CA SER A 473 37.77 10.00 50.55
C SER A 473 38.17 10.51 51.94
N ASP A 474 38.40 9.65 52.93
CA ASP A 474 38.94 10.07 54.24
C ASP A 474 40.46 9.80 54.36
N ASP A 475 41.24 10.32 53.42
CA ASP A 475 42.71 10.27 53.49
C ASP A 475 43.36 11.63 53.21
N ALA A 476 42.76 12.71 53.72
CA ALA A 476 43.35 14.04 53.67
C ALA A 476 42.95 14.92 54.86
N HIS A 477 43.28 14.49 56.09
CA HIS A 477 43.98 15.33 57.09
C HIS A 477 44.09 14.63 58.46
N GLY A 478 45.33 14.31 58.83
CA GLY A 478 45.87 14.70 60.13
C GLY A 478 45.50 13.91 61.39
N THR A 479 46.32 12.88 61.64
CA THR A 479 46.81 12.43 62.96
C THR A 479 45.94 11.45 63.78
N SER A 480 46.61 10.34 64.12
CA SER A 480 46.43 9.50 65.31
C SER A 480 45.53 8.26 65.20
N SER A 481 46.25 7.13 65.13
CA SER A 481 45.96 5.86 65.81
C SER A 481 44.86 4.95 65.23
N ASN A 482 45.34 3.87 64.61
CA ASN A 482 44.84 2.50 64.65
C ASN A 482 43.32 2.27 64.79
N SER A 483 42.70 1.78 63.71
CA SER A 483 42.03 0.46 63.65
C SER A 483 40.94 0.46 62.58
N ASN A 484 40.75 -0.71 61.96
CA ASN A 484 39.55 -1.12 61.22
C ASN A 484 38.31 -0.34 61.64
N ARG A 485 37.75 0.50 60.75
CA ARG A 485 36.46 1.17 60.97
C ARG A 485 35.33 0.14 60.90
N LYS A 486 35.26 -0.73 61.91
CA LYS A 486 34.05 -1.46 62.27
C LYS A 486 33.17 -0.47 63.01
N ILE A 487 32.06 -0.05 62.40
CA ILE A 487 30.99 0.64 63.12
C ILE A 487 30.49 -0.35 64.17
N LYS A 488 30.85 -0.12 65.44
CA LYS A 488 30.35 -0.93 66.56
C LYS A 488 28.93 -0.48 66.86
N LEU A 489 27.97 -1.12 66.20
CA LEU A 489 26.56 -1.07 66.61
C LEU A 489 26.44 -1.81 67.93
N SER A 490 25.63 -1.29 68.86
CA SER A 490 25.26 -2.07 70.04
C SER A 490 24.51 -3.33 69.59
N VAL A 491 24.55 -4.38 70.39
CA VAL A 491 23.84 -5.63 70.07
C VAL A 491 22.34 -5.32 69.92
N GLU A 492 21.81 -4.45 70.77
CA GLU A 492 20.44 -3.95 70.72
C GLU A 492 20.13 -3.18 69.43
N ASP A 493 21.04 -2.33 68.92
CA ASP A 493 20.83 -1.59 67.67
C ASP A 493 20.87 -2.51 66.45
N PHE A 494 21.77 -3.49 66.44
CA PHE A 494 21.84 -4.49 65.37
C PHE A 494 20.60 -5.38 65.34
N GLU A 495 20.15 -5.86 66.51
CA GLU A 495 18.92 -6.64 66.63
C GLU A 495 17.69 -5.82 66.24
N SER A 496 17.62 -4.55 66.61
CA SER A 496 16.54 -3.62 66.23
C SER A 496 16.48 -3.41 64.70
N MET A 497 17.63 -3.18 64.06
CA MET A 497 17.71 -3.00 62.61
C MET A 497 17.46 -4.30 61.84
N SER A 498 17.94 -5.44 62.34
CA SER A 498 17.66 -6.77 61.76
C SER A 498 16.17 -7.07 61.82
N LYS A 499 15.54 -6.85 62.98
CA LYS A 499 14.10 -7.02 63.16
C LYS A 499 13.30 -6.13 62.22
N LYS A 500 13.71 -4.87 62.04
CA LYS A 500 13.04 -3.95 61.13
C LYS A 500 13.22 -4.33 59.65
N ALA A 501 14.39 -4.88 59.29
CA ALA A 501 14.61 -5.43 57.96
C ALA A 501 13.72 -6.66 57.69
N GLU A 502 13.60 -7.55 58.68
CA GLU A 502 12.71 -8.72 58.62
C GLU A 502 11.22 -8.31 58.51
N GLU A 503 10.79 -7.29 59.27
CA GLU A 503 9.42 -6.74 59.19
C GLU A 503 9.14 -6.13 57.82
N LEU A 504 10.07 -5.36 57.26
CA LEU A 504 9.94 -4.80 55.91
C LEU A 504 9.94 -5.87 54.82
N GLN A 505 10.72 -6.93 55.01
CA GLN A 505 10.74 -8.08 54.11
C GLN A 505 9.41 -8.84 54.17
N ALA A 506 8.87 -9.08 55.36
CA ALA A 506 7.55 -9.71 55.52
C ALA A 506 6.43 -8.87 54.88
N ASP A 507 6.46 -7.54 55.04
CA ASP A 507 5.51 -6.64 54.37
C ASP A 507 5.65 -6.66 52.84
N ALA A 508 6.87 -6.77 52.32
CA ALA A 508 7.12 -6.91 50.89
C ALA A 508 6.60 -8.26 50.37
N ASP A 509 6.85 -9.36 51.10
CA ASP A 509 6.39 -10.70 50.74
C ASP A 509 4.86 -10.79 50.74
N ILE A 510 4.18 -10.14 51.71
CA ILE A 510 2.71 -10.05 51.74
C ILE A 510 2.17 -9.27 50.53
N LYS A 511 2.83 -8.16 50.14
CA LYS A 511 2.44 -7.39 48.95
C LYS A 511 2.64 -8.20 47.67
N VAL A 512 3.76 -8.90 47.54
CA VAL A 512 4.03 -9.79 46.39
C VAL A 512 2.99 -10.91 46.33
N ALA A 513 2.68 -11.56 47.46
CA ALA A 513 1.65 -12.60 47.52
C ALA A 513 0.24 -12.07 47.14
N THR A 514 -0.10 -10.86 47.57
CA THR A 514 -1.38 -10.22 47.23
C THR A 514 -1.48 -9.92 45.73
N VAL A 515 -0.43 -9.36 45.15
CA VAL A 515 -0.36 -9.07 43.70
C VAL A 515 -0.37 -10.37 42.88
N ALA A 516 0.31 -11.42 43.35
CA ALA A 516 0.30 -12.74 42.71
C ALA A 516 -1.12 -13.34 42.70
N ALA A 517 -1.85 -13.27 43.80
CA ALA A 517 -3.23 -13.76 43.88
C ALA A 517 -4.20 -12.98 42.97
N GLN A 518 -4.03 -11.65 42.89
CA GLN A 518 -4.81 -10.81 41.96
C GLN A 518 -4.50 -11.14 40.50
N THR A 519 -3.23 -11.36 40.18
CA THR A 519 -2.79 -11.73 38.82
C THR A 519 -3.34 -13.10 38.42
N GLU A 520 -3.33 -14.07 39.33
CA GLU A 520 -3.90 -15.40 39.08
C GLU A 520 -5.42 -15.34 38.86
N THR A 521 -6.13 -14.48 39.59
CA THR A 521 -7.56 -14.25 39.41
C THR A 521 -7.87 -13.64 38.04
N ILE A 522 -7.09 -12.65 37.60
CA ILE A 522 -7.22 -12.04 36.27
C ILE A 522 -6.93 -13.07 35.18
N ARG A 523 -5.88 -13.88 35.35
CA ARG A 523 -5.51 -14.93 34.39
C ARG A 523 -6.58 -16.01 34.28
N ALA A 524 -7.27 -16.34 35.38
CA ALA A 524 -8.39 -17.27 35.38
C ALA A 524 -9.58 -16.72 34.58
N SER A 525 -9.93 -15.44 34.77
CA SER A 525 -11.04 -14.81 34.04
C SER A 525 -10.72 -14.62 32.55
N GLU A 526 -9.49 -14.26 32.21
CA GLU A 526 -9.00 -14.20 30.82
C GLU A 526 -9.15 -15.54 30.10
N ASN A 527 -8.72 -16.63 30.75
CA ASN A 527 -8.86 -17.98 30.19
C ASN A 527 -10.33 -18.40 30.01
N GLU A 528 -11.23 -17.97 30.91
CA GLU A 528 -12.65 -18.22 30.75
C GLU A 528 -13.23 -17.47 29.55
N MET A 529 -12.84 -16.20 29.36
CA MET A 529 -13.25 -15.41 28.19
C MET A 529 -12.70 -15.99 26.89
N LEU A 530 -11.44 -16.44 26.86
CA LEU A 530 -10.86 -17.11 25.70
C LEU A 530 -11.63 -18.37 25.32
N LYS A 531 -12.03 -19.19 26.30
CA LYS A 531 -12.87 -20.38 26.04
C LYS A 531 -14.25 -20.00 25.47
N LYS A 532 -14.87 -18.92 25.95
CA LYS A 532 -16.16 -18.43 25.41
C LYS A 532 -16.00 -17.93 23.98
N LEU A 533 -14.92 -17.23 23.68
CA LEU A 533 -14.61 -16.76 22.34
C LEU A 533 -14.40 -17.92 21.38
N GLU A 534 -13.62 -18.92 21.78
CA GLU A 534 -13.36 -20.13 20.98
C GLU A 534 -14.65 -20.93 20.71
N ALA A 535 -15.56 -20.99 21.68
CA ALA A 535 -16.88 -21.60 21.49
C ALA A 535 -17.74 -20.84 20.46
N SER A 536 -17.74 -19.50 20.51
CA SER A 536 -18.46 -18.65 19.55
C SER A 536 -17.89 -18.78 18.13
N MET A 537 -16.56 -18.86 17.99
CA MET A 537 -15.91 -19.11 16.70
C MET A 537 -16.32 -20.46 16.11
N ARG A 538 -16.35 -21.53 16.91
CA ARG A 538 -16.84 -22.84 16.45
C ARG A 538 -18.30 -22.82 16.02
N GLU A 539 -19.16 -22.08 16.73
CA GLU A 539 -20.57 -21.92 16.35
C GLU A 539 -20.72 -21.19 15.02
N LYS A 540 -19.94 -20.11 14.83
CA LYS A 540 -19.89 -19.39 13.55
C LYS A 540 -19.46 -20.30 12.40
N GLU A 541 -18.40 -21.07 12.56
CA GLU A 541 -17.94 -22.04 11.55
C GLU A 541 -19.02 -23.07 11.21
N ALA A 542 -19.76 -23.57 12.21
CA ALA A 542 -20.87 -24.49 12.00
C ALA A 542 -22.03 -23.86 11.21
N ILE A 543 -22.35 -22.58 11.48
CA ILE A 543 -23.37 -21.83 10.74
C ILE A 543 -22.92 -21.58 9.30
N GLU A 544 -21.66 -21.19 9.08
CA GLU A 544 -21.11 -20.98 7.74
C GLU A 544 -21.13 -22.27 6.90
N ALA A 545 -20.78 -23.41 7.50
CA ALA A 545 -20.90 -24.72 6.84
C ALA A 545 -22.35 -25.07 6.48
N ALA A 546 -23.30 -24.82 7.40
CA ALA A 546 -24.73 -25.05 7.13
C ALA A 546 -25.27 -24.17 6.00
N ILE A 547 -24.82 -22.91 5.90
CA ILE A 547 -25.18 -22.00 4.80
C ILE A 547 -24.61 -22.51 3.47
N GLU A 548 -23.35 -22.96 3.44
CA GLU A 548 -22.73 -23.49 2.22
C GLU A 548 -23.47 -24.74 1.71
N ASP A 549 -23.86 -25.64 2.61
CA ASP A 549 -24.64 -26.82 2.25
C ASP A 549 -26.04 -26.47 1.76
N ALA A 550 -26.72 -25.50 2.38
CA ALA A 550 -28.02 -25.00 1.93
C ALA A 550 -27.92 -24.34 0.54
N LEU A 551 -26.85 -23.60 0.26
CA LEU A 551 -26.60 -23.00 -1.06
C LEU A 551 -26.39 -24.08 -2.13
N LYS A 552 -25.58 -25.11 -1.87
CA LYS A 552 -25.39 -26.23 -2.80
C LYS A 552 -26.71 -26.94 -3.09
N GLN A 553 -27.55 -27.16 -2.07
CA GLN A 553 -28.88 -27.75 -2.27
C GLN A 553 -29.79 -26.86 -3.12
N ALA A 554 -29.77 -25.55 -2.90
CA ALA A 554 -30.55 -24.60 -3.69
C ALA A 554 -30.10 -24.56 -5.16
N GLU A 555 -28.78 -24.54 -5.42
CA GLU A 555 -28.22 -24.60 -6.78
C GLU A 555 -28.60 -25.91 -7.49
N MET A 556 -28.53 -27.05 -6.79
CA MET A 556 -28.98 -28.33 -7.34
C MET A 556 -30.47 -28.33 -7.67
N ALA A 557 -31.31 -27.73 -6.81
CA ALA A 557 -32.74 -27.61 -7.06
C ALA A 557 -33.05 -26.68 -8.25
N GLU A 558 -32.31 -25.58 -8.40
CA GLU A 558 -32.45 -24.68 -9.55
C GLU A 558 -32.00 -25.35 -10.86
N ALA A 559 -30.88 -26.07 -10.86
CA ALA A 559 -30.43 -26.84 -12.01
C ALA A 559 -31.47 -27.89 -12.42
N ALA A 560 -32.04 -28.62 -11.45
CA ALA A 560 -33.12 -29.57 -11.70
C ALA A 560 -34.37 -28.88 -12.27
N LYS A 561 -34.75 -27.72 -11.74
CA LYS A 561 -35.86 -26.90 -12.26
C LYS A 561 -35.62 -26.47 -13.71
N GLN A 562 -34.43 -26.00 -14.04
CA GLN A 562 -34.09 -25.58 -15.41
C GLN A 562 -34.18 -26.74 -16.41
N VAL A 563 -33.77 -27.95 -16.01
CA VAL A 563 -33.92 -29.16 -16.84
C VAL A 563 -35.40 -29.45 -17.11
N VAL A 564 -36.24 -29.43 -16.08
CA VAL A 564 -37.69 -29.66 -16.21
C VAL A 564 -38.35 -28.59 -17.09
N GLU A 565 -38.01 -27.31 -16.90
CA GLU A 565 -38.51 -26.22 -17.74
C GLU A 565 -38.04 -26.33 -19.19
N GLY A 566 -36.81 -26.81 -19.42
CA GLY A 566 -36.26 -27.08 -20.75
C GLY A 566 -37.05 -28.17 -21.48
N GLU A 567 -37.37 -29.27 -20.80
CA GLU A 567 -38.20 -30.36 -21.35
C GLU A 567 -39.65 -29.90 -21.59
N LEU A 568 -40.24 -29.15 -20.67
CA LEU A 568 -41.57 -28.54 -20.86
C LEU A 568 -41.61 -27.62 -22.09
N ARG A 569 -40.55 -26.84 -22.33
CA ARG A 569 -40.45 -25.96 -23.50
C ARG A 569 -40.39 -26.76 -24.79
N LYS A 570 -39.61 -27.85 -24.83
CA LYS A 570 -39.56 -28.78 -25.98
C LYS A 570 -40.92 -29.43 -26.23
N TRP A 571 -41.61 -29.84 -25.16
CA TRP A 571 -42.94 -30.46 -25.25
C TRP A 571 -43.97 -29.48 -25.86
N ARG A 572 -44.02 -28.23 -25.38
CA ARG A 572 -44.88 -27.17 -25.96
C ARG A 572 -44.55 -26.87 -27.44
N GLN A 573 -43.26 -26.87 -27.80
CA GLN A 573 -42.85 -26.68 -29.21
C GLN A 573 -43.28 -27.85 -30.10
N LYS A 574 -43.24 -29.07 -29.58
CA LYS A 574 -43.70 -30.26 -30.31
C LYS A 574 -45.22 -30.24 -30.48
N GLU A 575 -45.97 -29.93 -29.42
CA GLU A 575 -47.43 -29.78 -29.47
C GLU A 575 -47.87 -28.70 -30.47
N GLN A 576 -47.15 -27.57 -30.56
CA GLN A 576 -47.39 -26.55 -31.59
C GLN A 576 -47.07 -27.01 -33.01
N LYS A 577 -46.04 -27.86 -33.20
CA LYS A 577 -45.70 -28.41 -34.52
C LYS A 577 -46.72 -29.46 -34.97
N ASP A 578 -47.12 -30.34 -34.05
CA ASP A 578 -48.11 -31.38 -34.31
C ASP A 578 -49.49 -30.73 -34.62
N ALA A 579 -49.86 -29.63 -33.93
CA ALA A 579 -51.07 -28.86 -34.24
C ALA A 579 -51.04 -28.14 -35.61
N VAL A 580 -49.85 -27.84 -36.15
CA VAL A 580 -49.69 -27.25 -37.49
C VAL A 580 -49.70 -28.32 -38.58
N GLU A 581 -49.26 -29.55 -38.29
CA GLU A 581 -49.32 -30.69 -39.22
C GLU A 581 -50.70 -31.38 -39.26
N GLU A 582 -51.52 -31.29 -38.21
CA GLU A 582 -52.89 -31.83 -38.18
C GLU A 582 -53.95 -30.94 -38.86
N SER A 583 -53.57 -29.81 -39.47
CA SER A 583 -54.49 -29.06 -40.34
C SER A 583 -54.44 -29.62 -41.76
N PRO A 584 -55.39 -30.48 -42.20
CA PRO A 584 -55.34 -31.03 -43.54
C PRO A 584 -55.81 -29.94 -44.50
N ASN A 585 -55.09 -29.78 -45.61
CA ASN A 585 -55.57 -29.08 -46.81
C ASN A 585 -57.05 -29.41 -47.06
N SER A 586 -57.91 -28.40 -46.95
CA SER A 586 -59.25 -28.36 -47.53
C SER A 586 -59.36 -27.16 -48.45
#